data_AF-A0AAV3UJT4-F1
#
_entry.id   AF-A0AAV3UJT4-F1
#
_cell.length_a   1.000
_cell.length_b   1.000
_cell.length_c   1.000
_cell.angle_alpha   90.00
_cell.angle_beta   90.00
_cell.angle_gamma   90.00
#
_symmetry.space_group_name_H-M   'P 1'
#
loop_
_entity.id
_entity.type
_entity.pdbx_description
1 polymer ?
#
loop_
_entity_poly.entity_id
_entity_poly.type
_entity_poly.pdbx_seq_one_letter_code
_entity_poly.pdbx_strand_id
1 'polypeptide(L)'
;MTVQELYQHFIEDVMDGEKVLEATMVIISGYMLWGTTTFSIDSAAQFPRLAASVVFTGSILLLVRNYLPASIRRMLVSDGGTFEASEELTEQQESTEQDLAMTEEGVSSVNRPLHDSVFTALSIVGYALLGYAIGLLWASPWFVIVYARWYRIDLLRTAILTVVAFAIAYSFMVVLNVSMATGAILTLGGASWLV
;
A
#
# COMPACT_ATOMS: atom_id res chain seq x y z
N MET A 1 -11.95 46.06 15.15
CA MET A 1 -11.79 44.65 14.78
C MET A 1 -12.59 44.39 13.53
N THR A 2 -11.91 44.36 12.40
CA THR A 2 -12.51 44.02 11.10
C THR A 2 -12.70 42.50 11.03
N VAL A 3 -13.66 42.04 10.24
CA VAL A 3 -13.96 40.59 10.08
C VAL A 3 -12.73 39.81 9.59
N GLN A 4 -11.81 40.46 8.89
CA GLN A 4 -10.52 39.89 8.46
C GLN A 4 -9.55 39.63 9.62
N GLU A 5 -9.46 40.53 10.60
CA GLU A 5 -8.62 40.33 11.79
C GLU A 5 -9.15 39.19 12.67
N LEU A 6 -10.49 39.07 12.76
CA LEU A 6 -11.13 37.97 13.50
C LEU A 6 -10.92 36.62 12.80
N TYR A 7 -10.87 36.60 11.47
CA TYR A 7 -10.65 35.40 10.66
C TYR A 7 -9.20 34.91 10.73
N GLN A 8 -8.22 35.83 10.64
CA GLN A 8 -6.81 35.48 10.82
C GLN A 8 -6.52 34.96 12.23
N HIS A 9 -7.06 35.61 13.26
CA HIS A 9 -6.85 35.19 14.63
C HIS A 9 -7.50 33.83 14.94
N PHE A 10 -8.67 33.54 14.37
CA PHE A 10 -9.35 32.25 14.59
C PHE A 10 -8.62 31.08 13.89
N ILE A 11 -7.99 31.34 12.74
CA ILE A 11 -7.20 30.33 12.01
C ILE A 11 -5.85 30.10 12.69
N GLU A 12 -5.17 31.17 13.13
CA GLU A 12 -3.83 31.08 13.73
C GLU A 12 -3.83 30.55 15.18
N ASP A 13 -4.83 30.88 16.01
CA ASP A 13 -4.82 30.50 17.44
C ASP A 13 -5.65 29.24 17.78
N VAL A 14 -6.63 28.85 16.96
CA VAL A 14 -7.58 27.76 17.31
C VAL A 14 -7.43 26.53 16.40
N MET A 15 -6.93 26.70 15.18
CA MET A 15 -6.84 25.63 14.19
C MET A 15 -5.38 25.29 13.87
N ASP A 16 -4.78 24.51 14.76
CA ASP A 16 -3.60 23.70 14.44
C ASP A 16 -3.91 22.89 13.18
N GLY A 17 -3.31 23.26 12.04
CA GLY A 17 -3.69 22.75 10.71
C GLY A 17 -3.66 21.23 10.61
N GLU A 18 -2.81 20.60 11.43
CA GLU A 18 -2.76 19.15 11.62
C GLU A 18 -4.10 18.58 12.12
N LYS A 19 -4.69 19.16 13.18
CA LYS A 19 -5.97 18.70 13.75
C LYS A 19 -7.14 18.89 12.80
N VAL A 20 -7.07 19.93 11.96
CA VAL A 20 -8.08 20.23 10.95
C VAL A 20 -8.03 19.19 9.84
N LEU A 21 -6.83 18.88 9.37
CA LEU A 21 -6.60 17.85 8.36
C LEU A 21 -7.02 16.47 8.89
N GLU A 22 -6.63 16.13 10.12
CA GLU A 22 -7.03 14.88 10.80
C GLU A 22 -8.56 14.79 10.93
N ALA A 23 -9.23 15.84 11.42
CA ALA A 23 -10.67 15.88 11.53
C ALA A 23 -11.36 15.74 10.17
N THR A 24 -10.83 16.39 9.14
CA THR A 24 -11.33 16.31 7.77
C THR A 24 -11.18 14.89 7.22
N MET A 25 -10.03 14.24 7.44
CA MET A 25 -9.81 12.84 7.06
C MET A 25 -10.80 11.90 7.76
N VAL A 26 -11.07 12.09 9.05
CA VAL A 26 -12.10 11.31 9.78
C VAL A 26 -13.48 11.49 9.15
N ILE A 27 -13.86 12.73 8.83
CA ILE A 27 -15.17 13.04 8.22
C ILE A 27 -15.28 12.41 6.83
N ILE A 28 -14.27 12.58 5.97
CA ILE A 28 -14.29 12.05 4.59
C ILE A 28 -14.30 10.52 4.60
N SER A 29 -13.41 9.89 5.37
CA SER A 29 -13.34 8.43 5.46
C SER A 29 -14.60 7.84 6.08
N GLY A 30 -15.18 8.48 7.10
CA GLY A 30 -16.48 8.11 7.67
C GLY A 30 -17.62 8.22 6.66
N TYR A 31 -17.63 9.31 5.87
CA TYR A 31 -18.58 9.47 4.77
C TYR A 31 -18.41 8.40 3.69
N MET A 32 -17.18 8.05 3.31
CA MET A 32 -16.90 6.97 2.36
C MET A 32 -17.37 5.62 2.89
N LEU A 33 -17.11 5.30 4.16
CA LEU A 33 -17.58 4.08 4.82
C LEU A 33 -19.11 3.99 4.77
N TRP A 34 -19.80 5.07 5.11
CA TRP A 34 -21.25 5.15 5.00
C TRP A 34 -21.71 4.99 3.54
N GLY A 35 -21.05 5.66 2.60
CA GLY A 35 -21.32 5.54 1.16
C GLY A 35 -21.18 4.11 0.64
N THR A 36 -20.26 3.31 1.21
CA THR A 36 -20.11 1.89 0.84
C THR A 36 -21.32 1.01 1.18
N THR A 37 -22.29 1.51 1.95
CA THR A 37 -23.55 0.79 2.24
C THR A 37 -24.61 0.96 1.14
N THR A 38 -24.43 1.93 0.25
CA THR A 38 -25.37 2.24 -0.84
C THR A 38 -25.03 1.51 -2.14
N PHE A 39 -23.92 0.78 -2.19
CA PHE A 39 -23.50 0.06 -3.39
C PHE A 39 -24.44 -1.12 -3.68
N SER A 40 -24.90 -1.21 -4.92
CA SER A 40 -25.74 -2.32 -5.39
C SER A 40 -24.96 -3.63 -5.62
N ILE A 41 -23.63 -3.53 -5.75
CA ILE A 41 -22.73 -4.68 -5.95
C ILE A 41 -21.83 -4.78 -4.73
N ASP A 42 -22.05 -5.79 -3.90
CA ASP A 42 -21.30 -6.00 -2.65
C ASP A 42 -19.79 -6.14 -2.88
N SER A 43 -19.37 -6.80 -3.97
CA SER A 43 -17.95 -6.99 -4.29
C SER A 43 -17.22 -5.68 -4.61
N ALA A 44 -17.90 -4.73 -5.28
CA ALA A 44 -17.31 -3.43 -5.63
C ALA A 44 -17.13 -2.51 -4.41
N ALA A 45 -17.92 -2.73 -3.35
CA ALA A 45 -17.86 -1.94 -2.13
C ALA A 45 -16.70 -2.35 -1.20
N GLN A 46 -16.13 -3.55 -1.36
CA GLN A 46 -15.15 -4.10 -0.41
C GLN A 46 -13.83 -3.32 -0.43
N PHE A 47 -13.29 -3.00 -1.60
CA PHE A 47 -12.03 -2.26 -1.69
C PHE A 47 -12.14 -0.83 -1.11
N PRO A 48 -13.12 0.01 -1.50
CA PRO A 48 -13.32 1.31 -0.88
C PRO A 48 -13.58 1.23 0.63
N ARG A 49 -14.30 0.20 1.10
CA ARG A 49 -14.61 0.02 2.52
C ARG A 49 -13.35 -0.28 3.34
N LEU A 50 -12.42 -1.07 2.81
CA LEU A 50 -11.13 -1.31 3.48
C LEU A 50 -10.23 -0.10 3.48
N ALA A 51 -10.08 0.58 2.34
CA ALA A 51 -9.28 1.79 2.27
C ALA A 51 -9.81 2.85 3.25
N ALA A 52 -11.12 3.08 3.24
CA ALA A 52 -11.76 4.02 4.14
C ALA A 52 -11.70 3.56 5.61
N SER A 53 -11.75 2.25 5.92
CA SER A 53 -11.64 1.77 7.31
C SER A 53 -10.24 1.95 7.87
N VAL A 54 -9.20 1.72 7.07
CA VAL A 54 -7.80 1.94 7.45
C VAL A 54 -7.56 3.43 7.72
N VAL A 55 -7.96 4.30 6.80
CA VAL A 55 -7.84 5.76 6.96
C VAL A 55 -8.64 6.23 8.17
N PHE A 56 -9.91 5.83 8.31
CA PHE A 56 -10.75 6.22 9.43
C PHE A 56 -10.16 5.80 10.78
N THR A 57 -9.68 4.56 10.89
CA THR A 57 -9.06 4.04 12.12
C THR A 57 -7.76 4.77 12.42
N GLY A 58 -6.91 4.99 11.41
CA GLY A 58 -5.65 5.73 11.55
C GLY A 58 -5.87 7.18 11.98
N SER A 59 -6.79 7.88 11.32
CA SER A 59 -7.11 9.28 11.64
C SER A 59 -7.74 9.42 13.03
N ILE A 60 -8.59 8.48 13.47
CA ILE A 60 -9.07 8.47 14.86
C ILE A 60 -7.90 8.25 15.81
N LEU A 61 -7.03 7.28 15.54
CA LEU A 61 -5.90 6.95 16.42
C LEU A 61 -4.94 8.14 16.60
N LEU A 62 -4.74 8.93 15.54
CA LEU A 62 -4.02 10.20 15.58
C LEU A 62 -4.77 11.28 16.40
N LEU A 63 -6.08 11.41 16.21
CA LEU A 63 -6.89 12.37 16.96
C LEU A 63 -6.86 12.11 18.48
N VAL A 64 -6.84 10.83 18.89
CA VAL A 64 -6.76 10.43 20.31
C VAL A 64 -5.32 10.26 20.81
N ARG A 65 -4.30 10.62 20.01
CA ARG A 65 -2.87 10.37 20.32
C ARG A 65 -2.44 10.86 21.70
N ASN A 66 -3.02 11.97 22.16
CA ASN A 66 -2.67 12.60 23.43
C ASN A 66 -3.09 11.75 24.64
N TYR A 67 -3.97 10.77 24.45
CA TYR A 67 -4.42 9.83 25.48
C TYR A 67 -3.72 8.47 25.40
N LEU A 68 -2.84 8.25 24.41
CA LEU A 68 -2.16 6.97 24.22
C LEU A 68 -0.88 6.85 25.10
N PRO A 69 -0.54 5.63 25.56
CA PRO A 69 0.72 5.36 26.25
C PRO A 69 1.94 5.75 25.38
N ALA A 70 3.03 6.17 26.04
CA ALA A 70 4.21 6.72 25.36
C ALA A 70 4.82 5.78 24.30
N SER A 71 4.69 4.46 24.43
CA SER A 71 5.18 3.48 23.45
C SER A 71 4.40 3.52 22.13
N ILE A 72 3.07 3.62 22.21
CA ILE A 72 2.19 3.70 21.03
C ILE A 72 2.34 5.06 20.37
N ARG A 73 2.36 6.13 21.17
CA ARG A 73 2.56 7.50 20.66
C ARG A 73 3.86 7.64 19.85
N ARG A 74 4.96 7.03 20.30
CA ARG A 74 6.21 7.02 19.53
C ARG A 74 6.06 6.26 18.22
N MET A 75 5.40 5.11 18.20
CA MET A 75 5.20 4.36 16.95
C MET A 75 4.35 5.12 15.93
N LEU A 76 3.40 5.95 16.37
CA LEU A 76 2.58 6.80 15.48
C LEU A 76 3.27 8.10 15.06
N VAL A 77 4.12 8.68 15.92
CA VAL A 77 4.72 10.03 15.72
C VAL A 77 6.19 9.96 15.30
N SER A 78 6.85 8.78 15.40
CA SER A 78 8.21 8.60 14.89
C SER A 78 8.29 8.71 13.37
N ASP A 79 7.16 8.69 12.66
CA ASP A 79 7.00 9.09 11.25
C ASP A 79 6.19 10.40 11.12
N GLY A 80 6.38 11.33 12.06
CA GLY A 80 5.74 12.65 12.15
C GLY A 80 6.12 13.62 11.03
N GLY A 81 6.37 13.10 9.84
CA GLY A 81 6.37 13.82 8.60
C GLY A 81 5.21 13.34 7.74
N THR A 82 3.98 13.09 8.19
CA THR A 82 2.93 12.58 7.27
C THR A 82 2.63 13.54 6.10
N PHE A 83 2.96 14.84 6.25
CA PHE A 83 2.92 15.82 5.17
C PHE A 83 4.18 15.77 4.30
N GLU A 84 5.35 15.74 4.93
CA GLU A 84 6.67 15.60 4.28
C GLU A 84 6.83 14.23 3.59
N ALA A 85 6.20 13.20 4.12
CA ALA A 85 6.14 11.82 3.64
C ALA A 85 5.07 11.67 2.59
N SER A 86 4.00 12.48 2.56
CA SER A 86 3.10 12.47 1.40
C SER A 86 3.75 13.12 0.19
N GLU A 87 4.53 14.18 0.41
CA GLU A 87 5.35 14.82 -0.62
C GLU A 87 6.55 13.92 -0.97
N GLU A 88 7.27 13.34 -0.01
CA GLU A 88 8.37 12.38 -0.22
C GLU A 88 7.89 11.04 -0.76
N LEU A 89 6.65 10.58 -0.50
CA LEU A 89 6.06 9.40 -1.13
C LEU A 89 5.61 9.73 -2.56
N THR A 90 5.08 10.93 -2.80
CA THR A 90 4.73 11.38 -4.17
C THR A 90 6.00 11.59 -4.98
N GLU A 91 7.03 12.22 -4.41
CA GLU A 91 8.36 12.37 -4.97
C GLU A 91 9.10 11.04 -5.03
N GLN A 92 8.92 10.09 -4.11
CA GLN A 92 9.46 8.71 -4.23
C GLN A 92 8.74 7.93 -5.31
N GLN A 93 7.44 8.13 -5.49
CA GLN A 93 6.66 7.43 -6.49
C GLN A 93 6.93 8.01 -7.88
N GLU A 94 7.00 9.34 -7.99
CA GLU A 94 7.47 10.06 -9.18
C GLU A 94 8.94 9.78 -9.44
N SER A 95 9.84 9.81 -8.46
CA SER A 95 11.25 9.43 -8.63
C SER A 95 11.44 7.94 -8.85
N THR A 96 10.54 7.06 -8.40
CA THR A 96 10.57 5.64 -8.78
C THR A 96 10.14 5.50 -10.23
N GLU A 97 9.10 6.21 -10.68
CA GLU A 97 8.67 6.25 -12.08
C GLU A 97 9.70 6.94 -12.99
N GLN A 98 10.40 7.95 -12.47
CA GLN A 98 11.42 8.74 -13.16
C GLN A 98 12.79 8.06 -13.09
N ASP A 99 13.15 7.32 -12.04
CA ASP A 99 14.28 6.39 -11.98
C ASP A 99 13.99 5.19 -12.88
N LEU A 100 12.76 4.70 -12.95
CA LEU A 100 12.38 3.69 -13.96
C LEU A 100 12.59 4.23 -15.39
N ALA A 101 12.49 5.54 -15.61
CA ALA A 101 12.76 6.20 -16.88
C ALA A 101 14.22 6.70 -17.07
N MET A 102 14.94 7.02 -15.99
CA MET A 102 16.32 7.55 -15.98
C MET A 102 17.38 6.46 -15.77
N THR A 103 17.03 5.32 -15.17
CA THR A 103 17.89 4.11 -15.08
C THR A 103 17.95 3.34 -16.41
N GLU A 104 17.74 4.06 -17.53
CA GLU A 104 18.25 3.66 -18.84
C GLU A 104 19.76 3.95 -18.97
N GLU A 105 20.37 4.75 -18.08
CA GLU A 105 21.82 5.01 -18.07
C GLU A 105 22.54 4.56 -16.78
N GLY A 106 22.65 3.24 -16.60
CA GLY A 106 23.94 2.56 -16.40
C GLY A 106 24.75 2.75 -15.11
N VAL A 107 24.37 2.09 -14.01
CA VAL A 107 25.32 1.53 -13.01
C VAL A 107 24.78 0.22 -12.41
N SER A 108 25.45 -0.91 -12.68
CA SER A 108 25.16 -2.21 -12.04
C SER A 108 25.67 -2.19 -10.59
N SER A 109 24.78 -2.28 -9.59
CA SER A 109 25.14 -2.26 -8.17
C SER A 109 25.77 -3.57 -7.69
N VAL A 110 25.55 -4.66 -8.45
CA VAL A 110 26.17 -5.96 -8.19
C VAL A 110 26.83 -6.41 -9.47
N ASN A 111 28.16 -6.40 -9.52
CA ASN A 111 29.03 -6.82 -10.64
C ASN A 111 28.51 -8.06 -11.42
N ARG A 112 27.62 -7.84 -12.39
CA ARG A 112 26.81 -8.87 -13.07
C ARG A 112 26.56 -8.52 -14.53
N PRO A 113 26.26 -9.53 -15.38
CA PRO A 113 26.10 -9.33 -16.81
C PRO A 113 24.82 -8.60 -17.22
N LEU A 114 23.84 -8.46 -16.32
CA LEU A 114 22.57 -7.76 -16.58
C LEU A 114 22.45 -6.56 -15.64
N HIS A 115 21.99 -5.43 -16.18
CA HIS A 115 21.74 -4.21 -15.42
C HIS A 115 20.53 -4.41 -14.48
N ASP A 116 20.58 -3.81 -13.28
CA ASP A 116 19.59 -4.06 -12.23
C ASP A 116 18.18 -3.60 -12.63
N SER A 117 18.08 -2.53 -13.42
CA SER A 117 16.82 -2.05 -14.00
C SER A 117 16.20 -3.05 -14.97
N VAL A 118 17.00 -3.62 -15.88
CA VAL A 118 16.55 -4.64 -16.84
C VAL A 118 16.04 -5.89 -16.12
N PHE A 119 16.76 -6.34 -15.09
CA PHE A 119 16.31 -7.49 -14.31
C PHE A 119 15.00 -7.19 -13.57
N THR A 120 14.88 -6.01 -12.98
CA THR A 120 13.68 -5.61 -12.24
C THR A 120 12.47 -5.49 -13.17
N ALA A 121 12.62 -4.81 -14.30
CA ALA A 121 11.59 -4.70 -15.34
C ALA A 121 11.15 -6.08 -15.85
N LEU A 122 12.11 -6.96 -16.17
CA LEU A 122 11.83 -8.33 -16.60
C LEU A 122 11.11 -9.13 -15.50
N SER A 123 11.50 -8.92 -14.24
CA SER A 123 10.89 -9.61 -13.09
C SER A 123 9.45 -9.14 -12.85
N ILE A 124 9.16 -7.85 -13.03
CA ILE A 124 7.79 -7.30 -12.93
C ILE A 124 6.91 -7.88 -14.03
N VAL A 125 7.38 -7.87 -15.28
CA VAL A 125 6.66 -8.47 -16.42
C VAL A 125 6.46 -9.97 -16.19
N GLY A 126 7.50 -10.67 -15.74
CA GLY A 126 7.44 -12.09 -15.38
C GLY A 126 6.43 -12.36 -14.27
N TYR A 127 6.39 -11.52 -13.23
CA TYR A 127 5.41 -11.62 -12.15
C TYR A 127 3.98 -11.42 -12.64
N ALA A 128 3.73 -10.43 -13.51
CA ALA A 128 2.41 -10.20 -14.08
C ALA A 128 1.95 -11.41 -14.91
N LEU A 129 2.82 -11.97 -15.75
CA LEU A 129 2.53 -13.17 -16.56
C LEU A 129 2.30 -14.40 -15.68
N LEU A 130 3.11 -14.59 -14.65
CA LEU A 130 3.02 -15.73 -13.74
C LEU A 130 1.78 -15.62 -12.85
N GLY A 131 1.45 -14.42 -12.36
CA GLY A 131 0.22 -14.10 -11.67
C GLY A 131 -1.01 -14.37 -12.54
N TYR A 132 -0.97 -13.99 -13.82
CA TYR A 132 -2.02 -14.35 -14.77
C TYR A 132 -2.13 -15.87 -14.98
N ALA A 133 -1.00 -16.58 -15.06
CA ALA A 133 -0.96 -18.01 -15.38
C ALA A 133 -1.47 -18.90 -14.22
N ILE A 134 -0.95 -18.69 -13.01
CA ILE A 134 -1.20 -19.57 -11.84
C ILE A 134 -1.96 -18.89 -10.69
N GLY A 135 -2.24 -17.59 -10.80
CA GLY A 135 -2.84 -16.79 -9.74
C GLY A 135 -1.80 -15.97 -8.97
N LEU A 136 -2.18 -14.74 -8.59
CA LEU A 136 -1.31 -13.81 -7.85
C LEU A 136 -0.85 -14.39 -6.50
N LEU A 137 -1.70 -15.15 -5.81
CA LEU A 137 -1.38 -15.74 -4.51
C LEU A 137 -0.15 -16.66 -4.56
N TRP A 138 -0.04 -17.47 -5.62
CA TRP A 138 1.09 -18.38 -5.82
C TRP A 138 2.28 -17.69 -6.50
N ALA A 139 2.03 -16.64 -7.26
CA ALA A 139 3.08 -15.88 -7.91
C ALA A 139 3.97 -15.12 -6.91
N SER A 140 3.39 -14.57 -5.83
CA SER A 140 4.14 -13.72 -4.90
C SER A 140 5.28 -14.48 -4.17
N PRO A 141 5.08 -15.69 -3.61
CA PRO A 141 6.17 -16.46 -3.02
C PRO A 141 7.30 -16.77 -4.00
N TRP A 142 6.95 -17.18 -5.23
CA TRP A 142 7.93 -17.49 -6.27
C TRP A 142 8.73 -16.26 -6.67
N PHE A 143 8.04 -15.13 -6.86
CA PHE A 143 8.68 -13.85 -7.16
C PHE A 143 9.68 -13.46 -6.06
N VAL A 144 9.28 -13.50 -4.80
CA VAL A 144 10.17 -13.16 -3.67
C VAL A 144 11.38 -14.07 -3.63
N ILE A 145 11.22 -15.38 -3.85
CA ILE A 145 12.34 -16.34 -3.85
C ILE A 145 13.31 -16.05 -5.00
N VAL A 146 12.81 -15.85 -6.22
CA VAL A 146 13.63 -15.57 -7.40
C VAL A 146 14.37 -14.23 -7.23
N TYR A 147 13.64 -13.20 -6.79
CA TYR A 147 14.20 -11.86 -6.56
C TYR A 147 15.24 -11.89 -5.44
N ALA A 148 14.93 -12.49 -4.30
CA ALA A 148 15.87 -12.58 -3.19
C ALA A 148 17.13 -13.40 -3.53
N ARG A 149 16.97 -14.47 -4.32
CA ARG A 149 18.11 -15.26 -4.80
C ARG A 149 18.95 -14.49 -5.81
N TRP A 150 18.33 -13.66 -6.65
CA TRP A 150 19.05 -12.70 -7.47
C TRP A 150 19.84 -11.76 -6.56
N TYR A 151 19.24 -11.04 -5.63
CA TYR A 151 19.96 -10.06 -4.78
C TYR A 151 20.83 -10.66 -3.66
N ARG A 152 20.97 -12.00 -3.59
CA ARG A 152 21.74 -12.73 -2.56
C ARG A 152 21.35 -12.33 -1.13
N ILE A 153 20.05 -12.15 -0.91
CA ILE A 153 19.50 -11.84 0.41
C ILE A 153 19.65 -13.07 1.32
N ASP A 154 19.87 -12.84 2.61
CA ASP A 154 19.93 -13.87 3.64
C ASP A 154 18.63 -14.70 3.65
N LEU A 155 18.77 -16.04 3.74
CA LEU A 155 17.65 -16.98 3.73
C LEU A 155 16.56 -16.65 4.75
N LEU A 156 16.95 -16.17 5.93
CA LEU A 156 16.00 -15.83 7.00
C LEU A 156 15.12 -14.64 6.59
N ARG A 157 15.73 -13.63 5.96
CA ARG A 157 15.00 -12.46 5.44
C ARG A 157 14.11 -12.86 4.26
N THR A 158 14.59 -13.74 3.37
CA THR A 158 13.78 -14.28 2.27
C THR A 158 12.57 -15.06 2.77
N ALA A 159 12.73 -15.88 3.80
CA ALA A 159 11.63 -16.64 4.39
C ALA A 159 10.58 -15.71 4.99
N ILE A 160 11.00 -14.71 5.78
CA ILE A 160 10.09 -13.71 6.36
C ILE A 160 9.36 -12.94 5.26
N LEU A 161 10.08 -12.42 4.26
CA LEU A 161 9.49 -11.67 3.15
C LEU A 161 8.49 -12.51 2.35
N THR A 162 8.81 -13.79 2.12
CA THR A 162 7.91 -14.73 1.45
C THR A 162 6.62 -14.93 2.24
N VAL A 163 6.73 -15.16 3.55
CA VAL A 163 5.58 -15.34 4.44
C VAL A 163 4.73 -14.08 4.50
N VAL A 164 5.35 -12.91 4.62
CA VAL A 164 4.66 -11.61 4.66
C VAL A 164 3.95 -11.35 3.34
N ALA A 165 4.62 -11.53 2.20
CA ALA A 165 4.01 -11.35 0.88
C ALA A 165 2.83 -12.30 0.66
N PHE A 166 2.96 -13.57 1.05
CA PHE A 166 1.87 -14.53 1.00
C PHE A 166 0.70 -14.12 1.91
N ALA A 167 0.99 -13.69 3.14
CA ALA A 167 -0.03 -13.25 4.09
C ALA A 167 -0.80 -12.02 3.58
N ILE A 168 -0.12 -11.07 2.93
CA ILE A 168 -0.76 -9.90 2.29
C ILE A 168 -1.67 -10.35 1.16
N ALA A 169 -1.18 -11.18 0.23
CA ALA A 169 -1.98 -11.70 -0.88
C ALA A 169 -3.19 -12.52 -0.40
N TYR A 170 -3.00 -13.35 0.61
CA TYR A 170 -4.06 -14.12 1.25
C TYR A 170 -5.10 -13.21 1.93
N SER A 171 -4.65 -12.15 2.61
CA SER A 171 -5.55 -11.17 3.23
C SER A 171 -6.42 -10.50 2.18
N PHE A 172 -5.86 -10.13 1.02
CA PHE A 172 -6.67 -9.60 -0.08
C PHE A 172 -7.70 -10.62 -0.60
N MET A 173 -7.33 -11.89 -0.72
CA MET A 173 -8.27 -12.94 -1.12
C MET A 173 -9.44 -13.08 -0.12
N VAL A 174 -9.16 -13.09 1.18
CA VAL A 174 -10.19 -13.23 2.23
C VAL A 174 -11.08 -11.99 2.31
N VAL A 175 -10.48 -10.80 2.27
CA VAL A 175 -11.20 -9.57 2.58
C VAL A 175 -11.89 -8.97 1.36
N LEU A 176 -11.31 -9.11 0.17
CA LEU A 176 -11.94 -8.68 -1.09
C LEU A 176 -12.74 -9.79 -1.78
N ASN A 177 -12.76 -11.01 -1.20
CA ASN A 177 -13.40 -12.19 -1.81
C ASN A 177 -13.04 -12.37 -3.30
N VAL A 178 -11.85 -11.92 -3.70
CA VAL A 178 -11.35 -12.03 -5.07
C VAL A 178 -10.58 -13.34 -5.16
N SER A 179 -10.91 -14.17 -6.14
CA SER A 179 -10.18 -15.42 -6.39
C SER A 179 -8.80 -15.14 -6.96
N MET A 180 -7.84 -14.82 -6.08
CA MET A 180 -6.43 -14.58 -6.44
C MET A 180 -5.62 -15.88 -6.55
N ALA A 181 -6.22 -17.01 -6.20
CA ALA A 181 -5.61 -18.34 -6.25
C ALA A 181 -5.76 -19.01 -7.63
N THR A 182 -6.63 -18.49 -8.50
CA THR A 182 -6.89 -19.07 -9.82
C THR A 182 -6.24 -18.23 -10.91
N GLY A 183 -5.42 -18.85 -11.75
CA GLY A 183 -4.90 -18.26 -12.98
C GLY A 183 -5.56 -18.84 -14.22
N ALA A 184 -5.30 -18.24 -15.38
CA ALA A 184 -5.84 -18.62 -16.68
C ALA A 184 -5.60 -20.09 -17.03
N ILE A 185 -4.48 -20.68 -16.57
CA ILE A 185 -4.16 -22.09 -16.81
C ILE A 185 -5.02 -23.01 -15.92
N LEU A 186 -5.33 -22.57 -14.69
CA LEU A 186 -6.18 -23.31 -13.75
C LEU A 186 -7.67 -23.21 -14.12
N THR A 187 -8.09 -22.14 -14.78
CA THR A 187 -9.47 -21.99 -15.30
C THR A 187 -9.68 -22.69 -16.65
N LEU A 188 -8.72 -22.68 -17.58
CA LEU A 188 -8.83 -23.43 -18.84
C LEU A 188 -8.65 -24.95 -18.68
N GLY A 189 -7.99 -25.40 -17.60
CA GLY A 189 -7.70 -26.81 -17.32
C GLY A 189 -8.87 -27.66 -16.83
N GLY A 190 -10.08 -27.11 -16.67
CA GLY A 190 -11.28 -27.92 -16.43
C GLY A 190 -11.30 -28.71 -15.12
N ALA A 191 -10.97 -28.09 -13.99
CA ALA A 191 -11.28 -28.65 -12.67
C ALA A 191 -12.53 -27.96 -12.08
N SER A 192 -13.65 -28.06 -12.78
CA SER A 192 -14.96 -27.53 -12.35
C SER A 192 -15.65 -28.41 -11.30
N TRP A 193 -14.90 -29.12 -10.44
CA TRP A 193 -15.46 -30.10 -9.49
C TRP A 193 -15.19 -29.80 -8.00
N LEU A 194 -14.62 -28.64 -7.67
CA LEU A 194 -14.54 -28.14 -6.29
C LEU A 194 -15.25 -26.78 -6.12
N VAL A 195 -16.49 -26.72 -6.62
CA VAL A 195 -17.56 -25.84 -6.11
C VAL A 195 -18.85 -26.65 -6.11
#